data_AF-A0A0B1SDJ6-F1
#
_entry.id   AF-A0A0B1SDJ6-F1
#
_cell.length_a   1.000
_cell.length_b   1.000
_cell.length_c   1.000
_cell.angle_alpha   90.00
_cell.angle_beta   90.00
_cell.angle_gamma   90.00
#
_symmetry.space_group_name_H-M   'P 1'
#
loop_
_entity.id
_entity.type
_entity.pdbx_description
1 polymer ?
#
loop_
_entity_poly.entity_id
_entity_poly.type
_entity_poly.pdbx_seq_one_letter_code
_entity_poly.pdbx_strand_id
1 'polypeptide(L)'
;YKEKDAATERLREELRNNCPSLEKIDSPLDPSNALGHLRIDKCRVLGSAKMPLLLSWQNRSPMSEYHLPSYEIIFKNGDDLRQDMLVLQVLEVMDTIWKRNQLDCCLSPYPVLPMGTKYGMIGVVPNCSTIFEIQSEGGKVGTAVKSLETTFINRYVKNHAGSTKK
;
A
#
# COMPACT_ATOMS: atom_id res chain seq x y z
N TYR A 1 19.20 0.31 -8.58
CA TYR A 1 18.82 1.70 -8.25
C TYR A 1 18.70 2.57 -9.50
N LYS A 2 19.77 2.81 -10.29
CA LYS A 2 19.70 3.62 -11.52
C LYS A 2 18.57 3.23 -12.51
N GLU A 3 18.34 1.94 -12.72
CA GLU A 3 17.29 1.44 -13.62
C GLU A 3 15.87 1.71 -13.10
N LYS A 4 15.64 1.59 -11.79
CA LYS A 4 14.34 1.89 -11.15
C LYS A 4 14.00 3.37 -11.25
N ASP A 5 14.97 4.24 -11.02
CA ASP A 5 14.75 5.69 -11.05
C ASP A 5 14.45 6.15 -12.49
N ALA A 6 15.19 5.62 -13.48
CA ALA A 6 14.89 5.83 -14.89
C ALA A 6 13.50 5.30 -15.28
N ALA A 7 13.12 4.11 -14.81
CA ALA A 7 11.79 3.54 -15.05
C ALA A 7 10.68 4.37 -14.39
N THR A 8 10.94 4.96 -13.22
CA THR A 8 10.02 5.85 -12.53
C THR A 8 9.81 7.15 -13.31
N GLU A 9 10.86 7.75 -13.85
CA GLU A 9 10.69 8.96 -14.66
C GLU A 9 9.95 8.66 -15.96
N ARG A 10 10.27 7.54 -16.62
CA ARG A 10 9.52 7.08 -17.79
C ARG A 10 8.05 6.85 -17.48
N LEU A 11 7.72 6.20 -16.37
CA LEU A 11 6.33 6.03 -15.92
C LEU A 11 5.62 7.39 -15.81
N ARG A 12 6.27 8.38 -15.19
CA ARG A 12 5.68 9.72 -14.99
C ARG A 12 5.46 10.44 -16.31
N GLU A 13 6.37 10.33 -17.26
CA GLU A 13 6.20 10.86 -18.61
C GLU A 13 5.00 10.24 -19.32
N GLU A 14 4.87 8.91 -19.31
CA GLU A 14 3.73 8.22 -19.90
C GLU A 14 2.40 8.59 -19.24
N LEU A 15 2.38 8.74 -17.91
CA LEU A 15 1.21 9.16 -17.16
C LEU A 15 0.81 10.61 -17.50
N ARG A 16 1.77 11.52 -17.75
CA ARG A 16 1.46 12.88 -18.22
C ARG A 16 0.77 12.86 -19.59
N ASN A 17 1.22 11.98 -20.49
CA ASN A 17 0.67 11.86 -21.84
C ASN A 17 -0.73 11.21 -21.85
N ASN A 18 -1.02 10.29 -20.92
CA ASN A 18 -2.27 9.53 -20.87
C ASN A 18 -3.22 9.94 -19.72
N CYS A 19 -2.88 10.99 -18.98
CA CYS A 19 -3.54 11.42 -17.74
C CYS A 19 -5.08 11.48 -17.81
N PRO A 20 -5.71 12.03 -18.87
CA PRO A 20 -7.17 12.22 -18.89
C PRO A 20 -7.99 10.94 -18.76
N SER A 21 -7.42 9.79 -19.12
CA SER A 21 -8.09 8.49 -19.07
C SER A 21 -8.08 7.83 -17.68
N LEU A 22 -7.23 8.31 -16.76
CA LEU A 22 -6.99 7.70 -15.46
C LEU A 22 -7.45 8.59 -14.29
N GLU A 23 -8.11 9.71 -14.55
CA GLU A 23 -8.60 10.64 -13.53
C GLU A 23 -10.13 10.64 -13.46
N LYS A 24 -10.67 10.96 -12.27
CA LYS A 24 -12.12 11.09 -12.03
C LYS A 24 -12.90 9.80 -12.35
N ILE A 25 -12.30 8.66 -12.07
CA ILE A 25 -12.88 7.33 -12.22
C ILE A 25 -13.20 6.73 -10.84
N ASP A 26 -14.10 5.76 -10.80
CA ASP A 26 -14.31 4.97 -9.59
C ASP A 26 -13.16 3.96 -9.44
N SER A 27 -12.76 3.70 -8.19
CA SER A 27 -11.69 2.76 -7.93
C SER A 27 -12.12 1.35 -8.33
N PRO A 28 -11.31 0.63 -9.14
CA PRO A 28 -11.62 -0.76 -9.49
C PRO A 28 -11.56 -1.68 -8.26
N LEU A 29 -10.82 -1.32 -7.22
CA LEU A 29 -10.73 -2.08 -5.97
C LEU A 29 -11.96 -1.93 -5.08
N ASP A 30 -12.65 -0.78 -5.16
CA ASP A 30 -13.89 -0.49 -4.44
C ASP A 30 -14.61 0.68 -5.13
N PRO A 31 -15.71 0.43 -5.86
CA PRO A 31 -16.44 1.47 -6.59
C PRO A 31 -17.01 2.59 -5.72
N SER A 32 -17.08 2.41 -4.39
CA SER A 32 -17.51 3.46 -3.46
C SER A 32 -16.46 4.57 -3.32
N ASN A 33 -15.21 4.31 -3.71
CA ASN A 33 -14.11 5.25 -3.62
C ASN A 33 -13.84 5.92 -4.97
N ALA A 34 -14.11 7.22 -5.06
CA ALA A 34 -13.82 8.01 -6.26
C ALA A 34 -12.34 8.46 -6.31
N LEU A 35 -11.63 8.05 -7.36
CA LEU A 35 -10.25 8.46 -7.64
C LEU A 35 -10.24 9.84 -8.31
N GLY A 36 -9.57 10.80 -7.68
CA GLY A 36 -9.48 12.18 -8.16
C GLY A 36 -8.39 12.40 -9.20
N HIS A 37 -7.69 13.52 -9.07
CA HIS A 37 -6.54 13.83 -9.91
C HIS A 37 -5.36 12.93 -9.56
N LEU A 38 -4.62 12.53 -10.59
CA LEU A 38 -3.45 11.69 -10.43
C LEU A 38 -2.30 12.52 -9.85
N ARG A 39 -1.70 12.03 -8.77
CA ARG A 39 -0.53 12.62 -8.13
C ARG A 39 0.73 12.03 -8.75
N ILE A 40 1.05 12.50 -9.96
CA ILE A 40 2.16 11.98 -10.78
C ILE A 40 3.50 12.03 -10.02
N ASP A 41 3.71 13.07 -9.20
CA ASP A 41 4.88 13.24 -8.33
C ASP A 41 5.03 12.13 -7.27
N LYS A 42 3.92 11.48 -6.89
CA LYS A 42 3.89 10.36 -5.94
C LYS A 42 3.90 8.99 -6.63
N CYS A 43 3.58 8.93 -7.91
CA CYS A 43 3.65 7.69 -8.69
C CYS A 43 5.12 7.26 -8.88
N ARG A 44 5.40 5.96 -8.73
CA ARG A 44 6.76 5.40 -8.83
C ARG A 44 6.77 3.91 -9.14
N VAL A 45 7.88 3.44 -9.69
CA VAL A 45 8.14 2.00 -9.84
C VAL A 45 8.73 1.45 -8.54
N LEU A 46 8.21 0.34 -8.02
CA LEU A 46 8.73 -0.30 -6.80
C LEU A 46 9.95 -1.20 -7.11
N GLY A 47 10.83 -1.37 -6.11
CA GLY A 47 12.11 -2.06 -6.27
C GLY A 47 12.07 -3.59 -6.18
N SER A 48 10.98 -4.23 -6.61
CA SER A 48 10.86 -5.70 -6.61
C SER A 48 11.14 -6.29 -7.99
N ALA A 49 11.30 -7.61 -8.08
CA ALA A 49 11.72 -8.32 -9.30
C ALA A 49 10.82 -8.09 -10.52
N LYS A 50 9.52 -7.83 -10.32
CA LYS A 50 8.55 -7.56 -11.39
C LYS A 50 8.26 -6.07 -11.60
N MET A 51 8.95 -5.18 -10.88
CA MET A 51 8.85 -3.71 -11.03
C MET A 51 7.40 -3.19 -11.07
N PRO A 52 6.57 -3.48 -10.06
CA PRO A 52 5.19 -3.04 -10.05
C PRO A 52 5.08 -1.53 -9.88
N LEU A 53 3.97 -0.97 -10.34
CA LEU A 53 3.74 0.46 -10.40
C LEU A 53 2.92 0.89 -9.17
N LEU A 54 3.45 1.80 -8.38
CA LEU A 54 2.69 2.52 -7.36
C LEU A 54 2.05 3.74 -8.01
N LEU A 55 0.73 3.79 -8.00
CA LEU A 55 -0.09 4.87 -8.53
C LEU A 55 -0.83 5.55 -7.38
N SER A 56 -0.95 6.87 -7.42
CA SER A 56 -1.51 7.69 -6.32
C SER A 56 -2.49 8.71 -6.88
N TRP A 57 -3.69 8.75 -6.32
CA TRP A 57 -4.75 9.69 -6.68
C TRP A 57 -5.16 10.52 -5.47
N GLN A 58 -5.59 11.76 -5.71
CA GLN A 58 -6.26 12.55 -4.68
C GLN A 58 -7.59 11.88 -4.29
N ASN A 59 -7.87 11.86 -2.99
CA ASN A 59 -9.17 11.44 -2.50
C ASN A 59 -10.15 12.63 -2.57
N ARG A 60 -11.24 12.47 -3.32
CA ARG A 60 -12.25 13.52 -3.55
C ARG A 60 -13.27 13.69 -2.42
N SER A 61 -13.22 12.86 -1.39
CA SER A 61 -14.12 12.99 -0.23
C SER A 61 -13.91 14.35 0.45
N PRO A 62 -14.97 15.08 0.84
CA PRO A 62 -14.85 16.40 1.49
C PRO A 62 -13.99 16.40 2.77
N MET A 63 -13.88 15.26 3.45
CA MET A 63 -13.12 15.10 4.69
C MET A 63 -11.78 14.36 4.47
N SER A 64 -11.36 14.19 3.22
CA SER A 64 -10.16 13.39 2.89
C SER A 64 -8.89 13.93 3.54
N GLU A 65 -8.76 15.25 3.66
CA GLU A 65 -7.60 15.91 4.28
C GLU A 65 -7.35 15.49 5.73
N TYR A 66 -8.41 15.12 6.47
CA TYR A 66 -8.31 14.74 7.87
C TYR A 66 -8.16 13.23 8.10
N HIS A 67 -8.40 12.40 7.09
CA HIS A 67 -8.42 10.94 7.24
C HIS A 67 -7.54 10.21 6.24
N LEU A 68 -7.81 10.39 4.94
CA LEU A 68 -7.12 9.69 3.87
C LEU A 68 -6.99 10.63 2.66
N PRO A 69 -5.91 11.43 2.57
CA PRO A 69 -5.79 12.47 1.55
C PRO A 69 -5.59 11.91 0.12
N SER A 70 -5.17 10.65 0.01
CA SER A 70 -4.94 10.00 -1.28
C SER A 70 -5.25 8.52 -1.23
N TYR A 71 -5.73 7.99 -2.36
CA TYR A 71 -5.81 6.56 -2.61
C TYR A 71 -4.58 6.10 -3.38
N GLU A 72 -3.99 5.01 -2.95
CA GLU A 72 -2.80 4.44 -3.57
C GLU A 72 -3.06 2.99 -3.98
N ILE A 73 -2.68 2.65 -5.20
CA ILE A 73 -2.85 1.32 -5.78
C ILE A 73 -1.50 0.85 -6.32
N ILE A 74 -1.14 -0.39 -6.00
CA ILE A 74 -0.03 -1.09 -6.64
C ILE A 74 -0.60 -1.89 -7.79
N PHE A 75 -0.25 -1.50 -9.02
CA PHE A 75 -0.51 -2.30 -10.20
C PHE A 75 0.65 -3.28 -10.42
N LYS A 76 0.33 -4.58 -10.47
CA LYS A 76 1.28 -5.65 -10.75
C LYS A 76 1.03 -6.24 -12.12
N ASN A 77 2.11 -6.43 -12.87
CA ASN A 77 2.12 -7.18 -14.12
C ASN A 77 3.24 -8.23 -14.06
N GLY A 78 2.91 -9.47 -14.37
CA GLY A 78 3.78 -10.64 -14.26
C GLY A 78 3.56 -11.51 -13.01
N ASP A 79 2.70 -11.09 -12.08
CA ASP A 79 2.32 -11.82 -10.87
C ASP A 79 0.85 -12.29 -10.96
N ASP A 80 0.58 -13.52 -10.52
CA ASP A 80 -0.78 -14.06 -10.42
C ASP A 80 -1.36 -13.77 -9.02
N LEU A 81 -2.27 -12.81 -8.93
CA LEU A 81 -2.84 -12.35 -7.67
C LEU A 81 -4.05 -13.16 -7.20
N ARG A 82 -4.44 -14.21 -7.92
CA ARG A 82 -5.61 -15.03 -7.55
C ARG A 82 -5.41 -15.74 -6.21
N GLN A 83 -4.17 -16.15 -5.92
CA GLN A 83 -3.84 -16.77 -4.65
C GLN A 83 -3.90 -15.76 -3.50
N ASP A 84 -3.32 -14.57 -3.67
CA ASP A 84 -3.38 -13.47 -2.70
C ASP A 84 -4.83 -13.09 -2.36
N MET A 85 -5.67 -12.92 -3.39
CA MET A 85 -7.10 -12.62 -3.22
C MET A 85 -7.81 -13.69 -2.41
N LEU A 86 -7.59 -14.98 -2.70
CA LEU A 86 -8.20 -16.07 -1.96
C LEU A 86 -7.77 -16.08 -0.49
N VAL A 87 -6.49 -15.86 -0.21
CA VAL A 87 -5.97 -15.83 1.17
C VAL A 87 -6.62 -14.69 1.96
N LEU A 88 -6.74 -13.51 1.37
CA LEU A 88 -7.38 -12.36 2.02
C LEU A 88 -8.87 -12.59 2.29
N GLN A 89 -9.60 -13.22 1.35
CA GLN A 89 -10.98 -13.62 1.57
C GLN A 89 -11.13 -14.63 2.72
N VAL A 90 -10.22 -15.59 2.82
CA VAL A 90 -10.20 -16.53 3.96
C VAL A 90 -9.98 -15.77 5.28
N LEU A 91 -9.06 -14.80 5.31
CA LEU A 91 -8.83 -13.96 6.49
C LEU A 91 -10.07 -13.15 6.88
N GLU A 92 -10.83 -12.62 5.92
CA GLU A 92 -12.10 -11.92 6.18
C GLU A 92 -13.16 -12.85 6.80
N VAL A 93 -13.25 -14.10 6.32
CA VAL A 93 -14.13 -15.12 6.90
C VAL A 93 -13.70 -15.45 8.33
N MET A 94 -12.39 -15.63 8.56
CA MET A 94 -11.84 -15.89 9.90
C MET A 94 -12.13 -14.73 10.85
N ASP A 95 -11.89 -13.50 10.42
CA ASP A 95 -12.18 -12.27 11.19
C ASP A 95 -13.66 -12.21 11.59
N THR A 96 -14.56 -12.51 10.64
CA THR A 96 -16.01 -12.57 10.89
C THR A 96 -16.36 -13.61 11.95
N ILE A 97 -15.77 -14.81 11.88
CA ILE A 97 -16.00 -15.87 12.86
C ILE A 97 -15.49 -15.48 14.24
N TRP A 98 -14.27 -14.94 14.33
CA TRP A 98 -13.68 -14.52 15.61
C TRP A 98 -14.46 -13.39 16.26
N LYS A 99 -14.85 -12.35 15.50
CA LYS A 99 -15.65 -11.23 16.01
C LYS A 99 -17.02 -11.68 16.53
N ARG A 100 -17.67 -12.66 15.87
CA ARG A 100 -18.92 -13.28 16.37
C ARG A 100 -18.73 -14.00 17.70
N ASN A 101 -17.53 -14.49 17.98
CA ASN A 101 -17.15 -15.11 19.25
C ASN A 101 -16.46 -14.13 20.21
N GLN A 102 -16.66 -12.82 20.02
CA GLN A 102 -16.13 -11.75 20.88
C GLN A 102 -14.60 -11.69 20.93
N LEU A 103 -13.93 -12.20 19.89
CA LEU A 103 -12.48 -12.09 19.71
C LEU A 103 -12.20 -11.14 18.54
N ASP A 104 -11.74 -9.93 18.85
CA ASP A 104 -11.27 -8.98 17.83
C ASP A 104 -9.75 -9.07 17.68
N CYS A 105 -9.30 -9.69 16.60
CA CYS A 105 -7.88 -9.82 16.27
C CYS A 105 -7.32 -8.57 15.55
N CYS A 106 -8.13 -7.53 15.36
CA CYS A 106 -7.75 -6.29 14.67
C CYS A 106 -7.16 -6.54 13.27
N LEU A 107 -7.68 -7.51 12.53
CA LEU A 107 -7.22 -7.79 11.17
C LEU A 107 -7.56 -6.62 10.23
N SER A 108 -6.64 -6.34 9.31
CA SER A 108 -6.79 -5.32 8.26
C SER A 108 -6.53 -5.94 6.88
N PRO A 109 -7.42 -6.82 6.39
CA PRO A 109 -7.31 -7.34 5.02
C PRO A 109 -7.43 -6.17 4.03
N TYR A 110 -6.46 -6.07 3.13
CA TYR A 110 -6.43 -5.02 2.10
C TYR A 110 -6.97 -5.56 0.77
N PRO A 111 -7.57 -4.72 -0.08
CA PRO A 111 -8.20 -5.20 -1.30
C PRO A 111 -7.17 -5.67 -2.33
N VAL A 112 -7.46 -6.80 -2.97
CA VAL A 112 -6.68 -7.34 -4.09
C VAL A 112 -7.65 -7.72 -5.20
N LEU A 113 -7.39 -7.23 -6.41
CA LEU A 113 -8.19 -7.50 -7.60
C LEU A 113 -7.31 -8.08 -8.72
N PRO A 114 -7.37 -9.40 -8.96
CA PRO A 114 -6.88 -10.01 -10.18
C PRO A 114 -7.73 -9.55 -11.36
N MET A 115 -7.11 -8.96 -12.38
CA MET A 115 -7.80 -8.51 -13.60
C MET A 115 -7.56 -9.42 -14.80
N GLY A 116 -6.61 -10.35 -14.67
CA GLY A 116 -6.33 -11.41 -15.64
C GLY A 116 -5.36 -12.43 -15.07
N THR A 117 -4.78 -13.28 -15.92
CA THR A 117 -3.96 -14.43 -15.46
C THR A 117 -2.69 -14.02 -14.72
N LYS A 118 -2.09 -12.87 -15.06
CA LYS A 118 -0.79 -12.42 -14.51
C LYS A 118 -0.74 -10.91 -14.28
N TYR A 119 -1.89 -10.28 -14.05
CA TYR A 119 -1.92 -8.86 -13.70
C TYR A 119 -3.12 -8.53 -12.85
N GLY A 120 -2.98 -7.50 -12.04
CA GLY A 120 -4.01 -7.05 -11.12
C GLY A 120 -3.55 -5.88 -10.27
N MET A 121 -4.40 -5.53 -9.31
CA MET A 121 -4.24 -4.37 -8.45
C MET A 121 -4.27 -4.78 -6.98
N ILE A 122 -3.50 -4.07 -6.16
CA ILE A 122 -3.47 -4.22 -4.71
C ILE A 122 -3.65 -2.83 -4.10
N GLY A 123 -4.59 -2.69 -3.17
CA GLY A 123 -4.76 -1.46 -2.41
C GLY A 123 -3.64 -1.29 -1.40
N VAL A 124 -3.04 -0.10 -1.37
CA VAL A 124 -2.01 0.22 -0.39
C VAL A 124 -2.65 0.54 0.94
N VAL A 125 -2.13 -0.06 2.01
CA VAL A 125 -2.54 0.30 3.37
C VAL A 125 -1.82 1.60 3.75
N PRO A 126 -2.57 2.68 4.07
CA PRO A 126 -1.97 3.96 4.42
C PRO A 126 -1.20 3.86 5.74
N ASN A 127 -0.20 4.73 5.93
CA ASN A 127 0.61 4.83 7.15
C ASN A 127 1.28 3.51 7.56
N CYS A 128 1.63 2.67 6.58
CA CYS A 128 2.33 1.41 6.81
C CYS A 128 3.80 1.48 6.38
N SER A 129 4.64 0.81 7.15
CA SER A 129 6.05 0.61 6.82
C SER A 129 6.42 -0.84 7.11
N THR A 130 7.26 -1.43 6.28
CA THR A 130 7.79 -2.76 6.53
C THR A 130 8.70 -2.72 7.76
N ILE A 131 8.81 -3.86 8.46
CA ILE A 131 9.76 -3.99 9.59
C ILE A 131 11.19 -3.64 9.17
N PHE A 132 11.57 -3.99 7.93
CA PHE A 132 12.87 -3.67 7.37
C PHE A 132 13.10 -2.15 7.21
N GLU A 133 12.10 -1.41 6.72
CA GLU A 133 12.17 0.06 6.61
C GLU A 133 12.34 0.69 8.00
N ILE A 134 11.52 0.26 8.98
CA ILE A 134 11.59 0.74 10.37
C ILE A 134 12.97 0.49 10.99
N GLN A 135 13.57 -0.68 10.76
CA GLN A 135 14.90 -0.99 11.26
C GLN A 135 15.99 -0.18 10.57
N SER A 136 15.83 0.07 9.26
CA SER A 136 16.80 0.85 8.47
C SER A 136 16.86 2.31 8.89
N GLU A 137 15.73 2.90 9.27
CA GLU A 137 15.66 4.27 9.82
C GLU A 137 16.37 4.40 11.19
N GLY A 138 16.46 3.30 11.95
CA GLY A 138 17.04 3.25 13.29
C GLY A 138 18.58 3.37 13.37
N GLY A 139 19.28 3.50 12.25
CA GLY A 139 20.68 3.95 12.21
C GLY A 139 21.78 2.89 12.32
N LYS A 140 21.51 1.59 12.11
CA LYS A 140 22.57 0.56 12.04
C LYS A 140 22.48 -0.28 10.76
N VAL A 141 23.03 0.25 9.68
CA VAL A 141 23.34 -0.53 8.47
C VAL A 141 24.73 -1.12 8.63
N GLY A 142 24.79 -2.29 9.25
CA GLY A 142 25.97 -3.14 9.34
C GLY A 142 25.53 -4.59 9.49
N THR A 143 26.36 -5.54 9.04
CA THR A 143 26.09 -6.99 8.92
C THR A 143 25.73 -7.70 10.25
N ALA A 144 25.61 -6.97 11.35
CA ALA A 144 25.49 -7.48 12.72
C ALA A 144 24.22 -7.02 13.47
N VAL A 145 23.10 -6.79 12.78
CA VAL A 145 21.77 -6.79 13.42
C VAL A 145 20.79 -7.60 12.56
N LYS A 146 21.04 -8.91 12.46
CA LYS A 146 20.06 -9.89 11.93
C LYS A 146 19.03 -10.33 12.97
N SER A 147 19.19 -9.89 14.22
CA SER A 147 18.21 -10.14 15.27
C SER A 147 17.10 -9.09 15.18
N LEU A 148 15.84 -9.53 15.11
CA LEU A 148 14.67 -8.71 15.35
C LEU A 148 14.74 -8.18 16.79
N GLU A 149 15.53 -7.15 17.04
CA GLU A 149 15.59 -6.52 18.35
C GLU A 149 14.25 -5.84 18.61
N THR A 150 13.42 -6.47 19.44
CA THR A 150 12.09 -5.99 19.88
C THR A 150 12.15 -4.55 20.40
N THR A 151 13.30 -4.12 20.93
CA THR A 151 13.57 -2.76 21.40
C THR A 151 13.33 -1.69 20.33
N PHE A 152 13.70 -1.95 19.06
CA PHE A 152 13.51 -0.98 17.98
C PHE A 152 12.03 -0.82 17.63
N ILE A 153 11.31 -1.94 17.49
CA ILE A 153 9.87 -1.92 17.20
C ILE A 153 9.12 -1.23 18.33
N ASN A 154 9.42 -1.57 19.59
CA ASN A 154 8.81 -0.92 20.75
C ASN A 154 9.08 0.59 20.78
N ARG A 155 10.28 1.02 20.43
CA ARG A 155 10.63 2.45 20.35
C ARG A 155 9.88 3.14 19.21
N TYR A 156 9.83 2.52 18.03
CA TYR A 156 9.07 3.04 16.88
C TYR A 156 7.60 3.22 17.24
N VAL A 157 6.99 2.18 17.82
CA VAL A 157 5.59 2.21 18.28
C VAL A 157 5.40 3.31 19.32
N LYS A 158 6.27 3.44 20.34
CA LYS A 158 6.16 4.52 21.35
C LYS A 158 6.24 5.93 20.76
N ASN A 159 7.03 6.12 19.70
CA ASN A 159 7.20 7.43 19.07
C ASN A 159 6.03 7.79 18.14
N HIS A 160 5.34 6.79 17.57
CA HIS A 160 4.27 6.97 16.58
C HIS A 160 2.87 6.70 17.11
N ALA A 161 2.73 5.99 18.23
CA ALA A 161 1.49 5.95 18.99
C ALA A 161 1.29 7.34 19.58
N GLY A 162 0.38 8.12 18.99
CA GLY A 162 0.06 9.48 19.43
C GLY A 162 -0.03 9.55 20.95
N SER A 163 0.58 10.59 21.53
CA SER A 163 0.78 10.71 22.98
C SER A 163 -0.51 10.39 23.74
N THR A 164 -0.57 9.22 24.37
CA THR A 164 -1.56 8.91 25.41
C THR A 164 -1.18 9.66 26.69
N LYS A 165 -1.12 10.99 26.61
CA LYS A 165 -1.31 11.84 27.79
C LYS A 165 -2.81 11.87 28.05
N LYS A 166 -3.28 10.90 28.83
CA LYS A 166 -4.39 11.15 29.74
C LYS A 166 -3.86 11.93 30.94
#